data_AF-A0A401ZD07-F1
#
_entry.id   AF-A0A401ZD07-F1
#
_cell.length_a   1.000
_cell.length_b   1.000
_cell.length_c   1.000
_cell.angle_alpha   90.00
_cell.angle_beta   90.00
_cell.angle_gamma   90.00
#
_symmetry.space_group_name_H-M   'P 1'
#
loop_
_entity.id
_entity.type
_entity.pdbx_description
1 polymer ?
#
loop_
_entity_poly.entity_id
_entity_poly.type
_entity_poly.pdbx_seq_one_letter_code
_entity_poly.pdbx_strand_id
1 'polypeptide(L)' 'MGLAKLSRLSDISYKTIQKIWRNPYHDASLSTLNRIARVLAVPATELLEDVSDDQVPEEYRLY' A
#
# COMPACT_ATOMS: atom_id res chain seq x y z
N MET A 1 -0.25 -4.69 -13.04
CA MET A 1 0.48 -5.85 -12.47
C MET A 1 -0.39 -6.50 -11.39
N GLY A 2 -0.46 -7.83 -11.27
CA GLY A 2 -1.29 -8.50 -10.26
C GLY A 2 -0.64 -8.64 -8.88
N LEU A 3 -1.44 -8.85 -7.82
CA LEU A 3 -1.00 -8.92 -6.41
C LEU A 3 0.07 -10.00 -6.15
N ALA A 4 -0.06 -11.18 -6.78
CA ALA A 4 0.92 -12.25 -6.65
C ALA A 4 2.28 -11.88 -7.24
N LYS A 5 2.28 -11.16 -8.37
CA LYS A 5 3.51 -10.67 -9.01
C LYS A 5 4.15 -9.55 -8.17
N LEU A 6 3.34 -8.63 -7.64
CA LEU A 6 3.84 -7.57 -6.77
C LEU A 6 4.47 -8.15 -5.50
N SER A 7 3.77 -9.05 -4.79
CA SER A 7 4.26 -9.73 -3.58
C SER A 7 5.64 -10.37 -3.79
N ARG A 8 5.81 -11.14 -4.88
CA ARG A 8 7.08 -11.81 -5.19
C ARG A 8 8.21 -10.82 -5.49
N LEU A 9 7.93 -9.76 -6.27
CA LEU A 9 8.96 -8.80 -6.68
C LEU A 9 9.33 -7.83 -5.56
N SER A 10 8.38 -7.49 -4.68
CA SER A 10 8.61 -6.60 -3.54
C SER A 10 9.10 -7.35 -2.30
N ASP A 11 9.10 -8.69 -2.34
CA ASP A 11 9.43 -9.57 -1.22
C ASP A 11 8.55 -9.29 0.02
N ILE A 12 7.29 -8.93 -0.23
CA ILE A 12 6.26 -8.70 0.80
C ILE A 12 5.25 -9.84 0.75
N SER A 13 4.78 -10.29 1.91
CA SER A 13 3.79 -11.37 1.96
C SER A 13 2.54 -11.02 1.13
N TYR A 14 1.99 -12.01 0.43
CA TYR A 14 0.78 -11.82 -0.37
C TYR A 14 -0.37 -11.27 0.48
N LYS A 15 -0.50 -11.72 1.74
CA LYS A 15 -1.52 -11.23 2.68
C LYS A 15 -1.34 -9.74 2.99
N THR A 16 -0.11 -9.27 3.18
CA THR A 16 0.18 -7.85 3.41
C THR A 16 -0.17 -7.02 2.18
N ILE A 17 0.28 -7.44 0.99
CA ILE A 17 -0.09 -6.76 -0.27
C ILE A 17 -1.61 -6.74 -0.45
N GLN A 18 -2.30 -7.84 -0.14
CA GLN A 18 -3.75 -7.92 -0.23
C GLN A 18 -4.46 -7.00 0.77
N LYS A 19 -3.92 -6.83 2.00
CA LYS A 19 -4.47 -5.90 2.98
C LYS A 19 -4.35 -4.45 2.51
N ILE A 20 -3.15 -4.05 2.10
CA ILE A 20 -2.89 -2.69 1.57
C ILE A 20 -3.74 -2.43 0.32
N TRP A 21 -3.92 -3.43 -0.55
CA TRP A 21 -4.77 -3.28 -1.73
C TRP A 21 -6.26 -3.12 -1.39
N ARG A 22 -6.74 -3.79 -0.34
CA ARG A 22 -8.14 -3.69 0.11
C ARG A 22 -8.43 -2.41 0.86
N ASN A 23 -7.47 -1.94 1.65
CA ASN A 23 -7.53 -0.69 2.37
C ASN A 23 -6.23 0.10 2.12
N PRO A 24 -6.24 1.09 1.20
CA PRO A 24 -5.09 1.95 0.93
C PRO A 24 -4.65 2.79 2.14
N TYR A 25 -5.54 2.99 3.12
CA TYR A 25 -5.27 3.68 4.38
C TYR A 25 -4.75 2.73 5.47
N HIS A 26 -4.47 1.47 5.13
CA HIS A 26 -3.89 0.52 6.08
C HIS A 26 -2.46 0.92 6.45
N ASP A 27 -2.17 0.90 7.75
CA ASP A 27 -0.83 1.14 8.27
C ASP A 27 0.22 0.25 7.58
N ALA A 28 1.21 0.89 6.97
CA ALA A 28 2.36 0.23 6.36
C ALA A 28 3.64 0.94 6.80
N SER A 29 4.68 0.14 7.11
CA SER A 29 5.99 0.72 7.40
C SER A 29 6.56 1.41 6.16
N LEU A 30 7.37 2.46 6.37
CA LEU A 30 8.09 3.13 5.28
C LEU A 30 8.95 2.15 4.45
N SER A 31 9.52 1.13 5.10
CA SER A 31 10.26 0.06 4.39
C SER A 31 9.37 -0.77 3.47
N THR A 32 8.11 -1.02 3.83
CA THR A 32 7.13 -1.72 3.00
C THR A 32 6.76 -0.87 1.79
N LEU A 33 6.44 0.41 2.02
CA LEU A 33 6.14 1.36 0.96
C LEU A 33 7.30 1.51 -0.02
N ASN A 34 8.54 1.66 0.47
CA ASN A 34 9.74 1.74 -0.37
C ASN A 34 9.94 0.51 -1.27
N ARG A 35 9.65 -0.69 -0.76
CA ARG A 35 9.78 -1.94 -1.54
C ARG A 35 8.70 -2.03 -2.62
N ILE A 36 7.47 -1.62 -2.32
CA ILE A 36 6.39 -1.53 -3.30
C ILE A 36 6.75 -0.49 -4.38
N ALA A 37 7.15 0.71 -3.97
CA ALA A 37 7.52 1.82 -4.85
C ALA A 37 8.63 1.43 -5.83
N ARG A 38 9.68 0.76 -5.33
CA ARG A 38 10.79 0.25 -6.15
C ARG A 38 10.32 -0.69 -7.26
N VAL A 39 9.37 -1.58 -6.99
CA VAL A 39 8.84 -2.52 -7.99
C VAL A 39 7.92 -1.81 -8.99
N LEU A 40 7.17 -0.82 -8.52
CA LEU A 40 6.32 0.01 -9.36
C LEU A 40 7.11 1.07 -10.17
N ALA A 41 8.40 1.23 -9.88
CA ALA A 41 9.29 2.22 -10.48
C ALA A 41 8.81 3.67 -10.29
N VAL A 42 8.25 3.95 -9.11
CA VAL A 42 7.80 5.28 -8.69
C VAL A 42 8.51 5.71 -7.39
N PRO A 43 8.61 7.01 -7.09
CA PRO A 43 8.99 7.48 -5.77
C PRO A 43 8.01 7.00 -4.70
N ALA A 44 8.48 6.72 -3.48
CA ALA A 44 7.61 6.32 -2.37
C ALA A 44 6.58 7.40 -1.99
N THR A 45 6.88 8.67 -2.29
CA THR A 45 5.94 9.80 -2.12
C THR A 45 4.71 9.71 -3.01
N GLU A 46 4.77 8.98 -4.14
CA GLU A 46 3.57 8.74 -4.97
C GLU A 46 2.63 7.68 -4.38
N LEU A 47 3.06 6.96 -3.34
CA LEU A 47 2.22 6.02 -2.59
C LEU A 47 1.56 6.64 -1.36
N LEU A 48 1.90 7.89 -1.06
CA LEU A 48 1.43 8.61 0.13
C LEU A 48 0.52 9.75 -0.31
N GLU A 49 -0.54 9.96 0.47
CA GLU A 49 -1.42 11.12 0.34
C GLU A 49 -1.51 11.79 1.70
N ASP A 50 -1.37 13.13 1.71
CA ASP A 50 -1.54 13.94 2.92
C ASP A 50 -3.00 14.36 3.02
N VAL A 51 -3.82 13.50 3.62
CA VAL A 51 -5.25 13.73 3.85
C VAL A 51 -5.56 13.65 5.34
N SER A 52 -6.51 14.46 5.78
CA SER A 52 -7.03 14.43 7.15
C SER A 52 -7.98 13.24 7.34
N ASP A 53 -8.14 12.77 8.58
CA ASP A 53 -8.97 11.60 8.90
C ASP A 53 -10.42 11.73 8.42
N ASP A 54 -10.97 12.96 8.41
CA ASP A 54 -12.32 13.27 7.93
C ASP A 54 -12.47 13.08 6.41
N GLN A 55 -11.37 13.13 5.67
CA GLN A 55 -11.32 12.94 4.22
C GLN A 55 -11.15 11.47 3.80
N VAL A 56 -10.78 10.58 4.74
CA VAL A 56 -10.71 9.13 4.49
C VAL A 56 -12.13 8.60 4.22
N PRO A 57 -12.39 7.95 3.07
CA PRO A 57 -13.70 7.39 2.77
C PRO A 57 -14.17 6.40 3.85
N GLU A 58 -15.47 6.44 4.17
CA GLU A 58 -16.07 5.66 5.27
C GLU A 58 -15.87 4.14 5.08
N GLU A 59 -15.85 3.67 3.83
CA GLU A 59 -15.60 2.27 3.50
C GLU A 59 -14.23 1.75 3.96
N TYR A 60 -13.27 2.64 4.19
CA TYR A 60 -11.92 2.29 4.65
C TYR A 60 -11.73 2.48 6.16
N ARG A 61 -12.66 3.16 6.86
CA ARG A 61 -12.63 3.34 8.32
C ARG A 61 -13.02 2.08 9.11
N LEU A 62 -13.67 1.11 8.44
CA LEU A 62 -14.23 -0.08 9.06
C LEU A 62 -13.27 -1.29 9.10
N TYR A 63 -12.00 -1.13 8.69
CA TYR A 63 -11.04 -2.22 8.47
C TYR A 63 -9.81 -2.20 9.36
#